data_AF-A0A1C6DJJ7-F1
#
_entry.id   AF-A0A1C6DJJ7-F1
#
_cell.length_a   1.000
_cell.length_b   1.000
_cell.length_c   1.000
_cell.angle_alpha   90.00
_cell.angle_beta   90.00
_cell.angle_gamma   90.00
#
_symmetry.space_group_name_H-M   'P 1'
#
loop_
_entity.id
_entity.type
_entity.pdbx_description
1 polymer ?
#
loop_
_entity_poly.entity_id
_entity_poly.type
_entity_poly.pdbx_seq_one_letter_code
_entity_poly.pdbx_strand_id
1 'polypeptide(L)'
;MFKNQEILFGVISSIFILIYVSIYILQDIYLLINSKYLKSTINKILPALNKLNTISLILALVSMMPHIYYLREQLTSFDTGYILLFLLMIATFTKIHFLSKFNIKQYSSIIAYLLTINLAVHIFFR
;
A
#
# COMPACT_ATOMS: atom_id res chain seq x y z
N MET A 1 20.06 16.14 9.70
CA MET A 1 18.79 15.73 10.34
C MET A 1 17.70 15.40 9.33
N PHE A 2 17.47 16.24 8.31
CA PHE A 2 16.44 16.01 7.29
C PHE A 2 16.54 14.66 6.56
N LYS A 3 17.74 14.20 6.21
CA LYS A 3 17.94 12.89 5.55
C LYS A 3 17.48 11.68 6.39
N ASN A 4 17.66 11.72 7.71
CA ASN A 4 17.21 10.65 8.59
C ASN A 4 15.69 10.66 8.74
N GLN A 5 15.07 11.84 8.74
CA GLN A 5 13.61 11.99 8.80
C GLN A 5 12.97 11.52 7.49
N GLU A 6 13.54 11.92 6.35
CA GLU A 6 13.17 11.46 5.02
C GLU A 6 13.15 9.92 4.94
N ILE A 7 14.24 9.25 5.32
CA ILE A 7 14.33 7.78 5.32
C ILE A 7 13.32 7.17 6.29
N LEU A 8 13.18 7.72 7.49
CA LEU A 8 12.24 7.23 8.50
C LEU A 8 10.80 7.25 7.97
N PHE A 9 10.35 8.37 7.40
CA PHE A 9 9.01 8.48 6.82
C PHE A 9 8.80 7.55 5.62
N GLY A 10 9.82 7.35 4.80
CA GLY A 10 9.79 6.38 3.70
C GLY A 10 9.63 4.94 4.18
N VAL A 11 10.39 4.54 5.21
CA VAL A 11 10.29 3.21 5.83
C VAL A 11 8.91 3.00 6.47
N ILE A 12 8.42 3.98 7.23
CA ILE A 12 7.10 3.90 7.86
C ILE A 12 6.01 3.75 6.79
N SER A 13 6.05 4.55 5.73
CA SER A 13 5.09 4.44 4.62
C SER A 13 5.16 3.05 3.96
N SER A 14 6.37 2.55 3.69
CA SER A 14 6.60 1.23 3.10
C SER A 14 6.00 0.10 3.92
N ILE A 15 6.17 0.12 5.25
CA ILE A 15 5.60 -0.88 6.15
C ILE A 15 4.07 -0.91 6.04
N PHE A 16 3.43 0.26 6.06
CA PHE A 16 1.98 0.33 5.95
C PHE A 16 1.45 -0.07 4.57
N ILE A 17 2.18 0.21 3.49
CA ILE A 17 1.87 -0.31 2.15
C ILE A 17 1.92 -1.83 2.15
N LEU A 18 2.95 -2.44 2.75
CA LEU A 18 3.06 -3.89 2.82
C LEU A 18 1.93 -4.53 3.63
N ILE A 19 1.51 -3.92 4.74
CA ILE A 19 0.35 -4.37 5.52
C ILE A 19 -0.91 -4.32 4.64
N TYR A 20 -1.14 -3.24 3.90
CA TYR A 20 -2.27 -3.12 2.98
C TYR A 20 -2.27 -4.23 1.91
N VAL A 21 -1.12 -4.45 1.25
CA VAL A 21 -0.95 -5.45 0.19
C VAL A 21 -1.14 -6.87 0.70
N SER A 22 -0.68 -7.17 1.93
CA SER A 22 -0.74 -8.51 2.52
C SER A 22 -2.14 -9.13 2.52
N ILE A 23 -3.18 -8.29 2.63
CA ILE A 23 -4.58 -8.71 2.61
C ILE A 23 -4.94 -9.33 1.26
N TYR A 24 -4.54 -8.68 0.18
CA TYR A 24 -4.84 -9.10 -1.18
C TYR A 24 -4.08 -10.39 -1.53
N ILE A 25 -2.81 -10.45 -1.13
CA ILE A 25 -2.01 -11.68 -1.25
C ILE A 25 -2.69 -12.83 -0.50
N LEU A 26 -3.12 -12.61 0.75
CA LEU A 26 -3.78 -13.65 1.54
C LEU A 26 -5.12 -14.09 0.96
N GLN A 27 -5.89 -13.16 0.37
CA GLN A 27 -7.15 -13.50 -0.32
C GLN A 27 -6.89 -14.35 -1.56
N ASP A 28 -5.89 -14.02 -2.37
CA ASP A 28 -5.54 -14.79 -3.56
C ASP A 28 -4.98 -16.17 -3.18
N ILE A 29 -4.12 -16.24 -2.16
CA ILE A 29 -3.64 -17.50 -1.59
C ILE A 29 -4.81 -18.37 -1.09
N TYR A 30 -5.79 -17.77 -0.43
CA TYR A 30 -6.98 -18.50 0.07
C TYR A 30 -7.77 -19.16 -1.05
N LEU A 31 -7.88 -18.49 -2.21
CA LEU A 31 -8.58 -19.01 -3.38
C LEU A 31 -7.80 -20.15 -4.07
N LEU A 32 -6.48 -20.07 -4.09
CA LEU A 32 -5.62 -21.04 -4.78
C LEU A 32 -5.35 -22.32 -3.98
N ILE A 33 -5.33 -22.24 -2.65
CA ILE A 33 -4.97 -23.37 -1.80
C ILE A 33 -6.16 -24.32 -1.61
N ASN A 34 -5.90 -25.64 -1.58
CA ASN A 34 -6.89 -26.67 -1.21
C ASN A 34 -6.76 -27.18 0.23
N SER A 35 -5.69 -26.84 0.94
CA SER A 35 -5.50 -27.24 2.33
C SER A 35 -6.50 -26.58 3.28
N LYS A 36 -7.29 -27.39 3.99
CA LYS A 36 -8.23 -26.92 5.03
C LYS A 36 -7.51 -26.21 6.19
N TYR A 37 -6.32 -26.69 6.56
CA TYR A 37 -5.53 -26.09 7.64
C TYR A 37 -5.11 -24.66 7.31
N LEU A 38 -4.52 -24.45 6.12
CA LEU A 38 -4.10 -23.12 5.67
C LEU A 38 -5.30 -22.17 5.52
N LYS A 39 -6.43 -22.64 4.97
CA LYS A 39 -7.67 -21.83 4.91
C LYS A 39 -8.15 -21.40 6.29
N SER A 40 -8.11 -22.29 7.28
CA SER A 40 -8.50 -21.97 8.66
C SER A 40 -7.59 -20.89 9.26
N THR A 41 -6.28 -20.99 9.05
CA THR A 41 -5.31 -19.99 9.52
C THR A 41 -5.55 -18.62 8.88
N ILE A 42 -5.75 -18.58 7.56
CA ILE A 42 -6.05 -17.33 6.84
C ILE A 42 -7.35 -16.70 7.37
N ASN A 43 -8.40 -17.50 7.57
CA ASN A 43 -9.68 -17.01 8.11
C ASN A 43 -9.57 -16.41 9.52
N LYS A 44 -8.59 -16.83 10.32
CA LYS A 44 -8.32 -16.21 11.63
C LYS A 44 -7.61 -14.86 11.53
N ILE A 45 -6.70 -14.71 10.57
CA ILE A 45 -5.85 -13.52 10.41
C ILE A 45 -6.57 -12.42 9.60
N LEU A 46 -7.34 -12.81 8.59
CA LEU A 46 -7.97 -11.91 7.64
C LEU A 46 -8.86 -10.83 8.28
N PRO A 47 -9.67 -11.11 9.33
CA PRO A 47 -10.48 -10.09 9.99
C PRO A 47 -9.64 -8.99 10.65
N ALA A 48 -8.51 -9.35 11.26
CA ALA A 48 -7.61 -8.40 11.89
C ALA A 48 -6.97 -7.49 10.85
N LEU A 49 -6.46 -8.06 9.76
CA LEU A 49 -5.88 -7.27 8.67
C LEU A 49 -6.93 -6.40 7.97
N ASN A 50 -8.16 -6.89 7.76
CA ASN A 50 -9.24 -6.09 7.17
C ASN A 50 -9.56 -4.83 7.98
N LYS A 51 -9.50 -4.88 9.31
CA LYS A 51 -9.67 -3.70 10.17
C LYS A 51 -8.53 -2.70 9.98
N LEU A 52 -7.31 -3.19 9.79
CA LEU A 52 -6.13 -2.36 9.57
C LEU A 52 -6.02 -1.82 8.14
N ASN A 53 -6.75 -2.38 7.18
CA ASN A 53 -6.63 -2.07 5.75
C ASN A 53 -6.69 -0.56 5.45
N THR A 54 -7.81 0.08 5.79
CA THR A 54 -8.02 1.51 5.52
C THR A 54 -7.09 2.38 6.37
N ILE A 55 -6.85 2.00 7.63
CA ILE A 55 -5.95 2.73 8.53
C ILE A 55 -4.52 2.72 7.98
N SER A 56 -4.07 1.59 7.46
CA SER A 56 -2.74 1.43 6.87
C SER A 56 -2.57 2.32 5.65
N LEU A 57 -3.57 2.41 4.78
CA LEU A 57 -3.52 3.34 3.65
C LEU A 57 -3.40 4.80 4.10
N ILE A 58 -4.20 5.22 5.08
CA ILE A 58 -4.17 6.59 5.60
C ILE A 58 -2.80 6.89 6.22
N LEU A 59 -2.27 6.00 7.05
CA LEU A 59 -0.96 6.16 7.68
C LEU A 59 0.17 6.18 6.64
N ALA A 60 0.10 5.33 5.62
CA ALA A 60 1.04 5.35 4.52
C ALA A 60 1.02 6.70 3.78
N LEU A 61 -0.17 7.28 3.58
CA LEU A 61 -0.36 8.54 2.87
C LEU A 61 0.18 9.73 3.66
N VAL A 62 -0.17 9.80 4.94
CA VAL A 62 0.34 10.82 5.87
C VAL A 62 1.86 10.73 6.03
N SER A 63 2.44 9.54 5.91
CA SER A 63 3.90 9.34 5.97
C SER A 63 4.61 9.64 4.64
N MET A 64 3.95 9.37 3.50
CA MET A 64 4.54 9.59 2.17
C MET A 64 4.64 11.08 1.82
N MET A 65 3.69 11.90 2.26
CA MET A 65 3.72 13.35 2.05
C MET A 65 5.00 14.03 2.58
N PRO A 66 5.38 13.88 3.87
CA PRO A 66 6.62 14.44 4.37
C PRO A 66 7.85 13.79 3.74
N HIS A 67 7.81 12.49 3.43
CA HIS A 67 8.89 11.81 2.71
C HIS A 67 9.23 12.51 1.39
N ILE A 68 8.22 12.76 0.54
CA ILE A 68 8.40 13.45 -0.74
C ILE A 68 8.79 14.92 -0.53
N TYR A 69 8.23 15.58 0.49
CA TYR A 69 8.58 16.96 0.81
C TYR A 69 10.07 17.12 1.10
N TYR A 70 10.66 16.21 1.88
CA TYR A 70 12.10 16.24 2.18
C TYR A 70 12.97 15.81 0.99
N LEU A 71 12.44 15.00 0.08
CA LEU A 71 13.10 14.61 -1.17
C LEU A 71 13.10 15.70 -2.26
N ARG A 72 12.28 16.75 -2.13
CA ARG A 72 11.92 17.68 -3.21
C ARG A 72 13.11 18.27 -3.99
N GLU A 73 14.26 18.49 -3.36
CA GLU A 73 15.44 19.04 -4.03
C GLU A 73 16.15 18.04 -4.98
N GLN A 74 15.84 16.75 -4.87
CA GLN A 74 16.44 15.67 -5.66
C GLN A 74 15.49 15.07 -6.70
N LEU A 75 14.19 15.37 -6.61
CA LEU A 75 13.16 14.75 -7.46
C LEU A 75 12.98 15.53 -8.77
N THR A 76 12.91 14.80 -9.89
CA THR A 76 12.33 15.32 -11.13
C THR A 76 10.81 15.11 -11.13
N SER A 77 10.07 15.80 -12.00
CA SER A 77 8.60 15.75 -12.07
C SER A 77 8.03 14.34 -12.34
N PHE A 78 8.85 13.41 -12.83
CA PHE A 78 8.50 12.01 -13.12
C PHE A 78 9.17 11.01 -12.17
N ASP A 79 9.52 11.45 -10.96
CA ASP A 79 10.10 10.54 -9.98
C ASP A 79 9.10 9.47 -9.51
N THR A 80 9.63 8.25 -9.35
CA THR A 80 8.98 7.09 -8.74
C THR A 80 8.23 7.42 -7.45
N GLY A 81 8.75 8.35 -6.63
CA GLY A 81 8.08 8.80 -5.39
C GLY A 81 6.73 9.47 -5.64
N TYR A 82 6.62 10.34 -6.66
CA TYR A 82 5.35 10.99 -7.02
C TYR A 82 4.34 10.00 -7.59
N ILE A 83 4.81 9.04 -8.40
CA ILE A 83 3.95 7.97 -8.92
C ILE A 83 3.43 7.10 -7.77
N LEU A 84 4.28 6.79 -6.78
CA LEU A 84 3.87 6.03 -5.61
C LEU A 84 2.82 6.77 -4.79
N LEU A 85 2.99 8.08 -4.55
CA LEU A 85 1.99 8.92 -3.90
C LEU A 85 0.66 8.93 -4.65
N PHE A 86 0.70 9.05 -5.98
CA PHE A 86 -0.50 9.04 -6.81
C PHE A 86 -1.27 7.72 -6.69
N LEU A 87 -0.58 6.58 -6.83
CA LEU A 87 -1.20 5.26 -6.65
C LEU A 87 -1.79 5.09 -5.25
N LEU A 88 -1.09 5.61 -4.23
CA LEU A 88 -1.54 5.52 -2.84
C LEU A 88 -2.78 6.37 -2.59
N MET A 89 -2.87 7.54 -3.23
CA MET A 89 -4.06 8.39 -3.19
C MET A 89 -5.25 7.72 -3.86
N ILE A 90 -5.06 7.10 -5.04
CA ILE A 90 -6.10 6.31 -5.71
C ILE A 90 -6.56 5.16 -4.81
N ALA A 91 -5.64 4.37 -4.26
CA ALA A 91 -5.95 3.25 -3.38
C ALA A 91 -6.80 3.71 -2.19
N THR A 92 -6.44 4.82 -1.57
CA THR A 92 -7.17 5.42 -0.45
C THR A 92 -8.58 5.86 -0.85
N PHE A 93 -8.73 6.53 -1.99
CA PHE A 93 -10.04 6.94 -2.50
C PHE A 93 -10.96 5.78 -2.87
N THR A 94 -10.41 4.67 -3.39
CA THR A 94 -11.22 3.47 -3.66
C THR A 94 -11.85 2.88 -2.39
N LYS A 95 -11.22 3.08 -1.23
CA LYS A 95 -11.71 2.57 0.06
C LYS A 95 -12.62 3.53 0.80
N ILE A 96 -12.39 4.85 0.74
CA ILE A 96 -13.03 5.79 1.68
C ILE A 96 -14.51 6.04 1.36
N HIS A 97 -14.93 6.26 0.11
CA HIS A 97 -16.37 6.22 -0.27
C HIS A 97 -16.63 6.56 -1.74
N PHE A 98 -15.67 7.20 -2.42
CA PHE A 98 -15.95 7.86 -3.71
C PHE A 98 -16.26 6.88 -4.85
N LEU A 99 -15.81 5.63 -4.73
CA LEU A 99 -15.88 4.60 -5.77
C LEU A 99 -16.68 3.35 -5.34
N SER A 100 -17.23 3.31 -4.12
CA SER A 100 -17.99 2.15 -3.63
C SER A 100 -19.29 1.87 -4.40
N LYS A 101 -19.78 2.84 -5.19
CA LYS A 101 -20.91 2.69 -6.12
C LYS A 101 -20.59 1.87 -7.37
N PHE A 102 -19.32 1.78 -7.75
CA PHE A 102 -18.88 0.92 -8.83
C PHE A 102 -18.36 -0.37 -8.18
N ASN A 103 -18.70 -1.54 -8.73
CA ASN A 103 -18.30 -2.86 -8.21
C ASN A 103 -16.76 -3.06 -8.30
N ILE A 104 -16.00 -2.35 -7.47
CA ILE A 104 -14.57 -2.07 -7.66
C ILE A 104 -13.65 -3.02 -6.90
N LYS A 105 -14.20 -4.07 -6.25
CA LYS A 105 -13.38 -5.05 -5.51
C LYS A 105 -12.19 -5.59 -6.33
N GLN A 106 -12.39 -5.88 -7.62
CA GLN A 106 -11.32 -6.35 -8.52
C GLN A 106 -10.22 -5.31 -8.78
N TYR A 107 -10.54 -4.01 -8.86
CA TYR A 107 -9.50 -3.00 -9.07
C TYR A 107 -8.64 -2.80 -7.83
N SER A 108 -9.17 -3.07 -6.64
CA SER A 108 -8.41 -2.87 -5.41
C SER A 108 -7.24 -3.86 -5.26
N SER A 109 -7.35 -5.09 -5.77
CA SER A 109 -6.21 -6.01 -5.84
C SER A 109 -5.18 -5.56 -6.89
N ILE A 110 -5.63 -5.14 -8.08
CA ILE A 110 -4.76 -4.61 -9.13
C ILE A 110 -3.94 -3.42 -8.62
N ILE A 111 -4.59 -2.47 -7.94
CA ILE A 111 -3.94 -1.30 -7.35
C ILE A 111 -2.93 -1.71 -6.27
N ALA A 112 -3.25 -2.71 -5.44
CA ALA A 112 -2.31 -3.23 -4.45
C ALA A 112 -1.04 -3.83 -5.08
N TYR A 113 -1.19 -4.60 -6.16
CA TYR A 113 -0.04 -5.13 -6.88
C TYR A 113 0.78 -4.04 -7.58
N LEU A 114 0.14 -3.06 -8.21
CA LEU A 114 0.82 -1.90 -8.78
C LEU A 114 1.59 -1.11 -7.71
N LEU A 115 0.98 -0.90 -6.54
CA LEU A 115 1.65 -0.28 -5.39
C LEU A 115 2.90 -1.07 -4.97
N THR A 116 2.83 -2.39 -4.99
CA THR A 116 3.98 -3.25 -4.62
C THR A 116 5.13 -3.12 -5.61
N ILE A 117 4.82 -3.18 -6.91
CA ILE A 117 5.83 -3.04 -7.97
C ILE A 117 6.47 -1.65 -7.88
N ASN A 118 5.65 -0.60 -7.77
CA ASN A 118 6.18 0.76 -7.71
C ASN A 118 6.95 1.02 -6.42
N LEU A 119 6.52 0.46 -5.29
CA LEU A 119 7.27 0.52 -4.04
C LEU A 119 8.65 -0.12 -4.19
N ALA A 120 8.72 -1.31 -4.82
CA ALA A 120 9.99 -1.97 -5.08
C ALA A 120 10.89 -1.10 -5.98
N VAL A 121 10.34 -0.55 -7.08
CA VAL A 121 11.09 0.34 -7.97
C VAL A 121 11.61 1.56 -7.21
N HIS A 122 10.77 2.20 -6.39
CA HIS A 122 11.16 3.36 -5.58
C HIS A 122 12.23 3.03 -4.53
N ILE A 123 12.26 1.82 -3.97
CA ILE A 123 13.29 1.41 -3.01
C ILE A 123 14.62 1.13 -3.71
N PHE A 124 14.60 0.48 -4.88
CA PHE A 124 15.81 0.01 -5.57
C PHE A 124 16.45 1.01 -6.53
N PHE A 125 15.67 1.92 -7.12
CA PHE A 125 16.12 2.85 -8.17
C PHE A 125 16.13 4.32 -7.74
N ARG A 126 16.02 4.56 -6.43
CA ARG A 126 16.18 5.89 -5.84
C ARG A 126 17.64 6.24 -5.60
#